data_AF-A0AAD9GM29-F1
#
_entry.id   AF-A0AAD9GM29-F1
#
_cell.length_a   1.000
_cell.length_b   1.000
_cell.length_c   1.000
_cell.angle_alpha   90.00
_cell.angle_beta   90.00
_cell.angle_gamma   90.00
#
_symmetry.space_group_name_H-M   'P 1'
#
loop_
_entity.id
_entity.type
_entity.pdbx_description
1 polymer ?
#
loop_
_entity_poly.entity_id
_entity_poly.type
_entity_poly.pdbx_seq_one_letter_code
_entity_poly.pdbx_strand_id
1 'polypeptide(L)'
;MTTRLISLAAHKLLLDVTQDSLQYQRIRSQATTSTTAGAASAALAAPDGAAPTPSRSVLTMEDLAASLKEYGINICRPEYISDVAEDPTVEN
;
A
#
# COMPACT_ATOMS: atom_id res chain seq x y z
N MET A 1 17.72 -18.53 -25.62
CA MET A 1 16.26 -18.82 -25.59
C MET A 1 15.74 -19.05 -24.17
N THR A 2 16.45 -19.82 -23.34
CA THR A 2 16.08 -20.12 -21.93
C THR A 2 15.86 -18.87 -21.07
N THR A 3 16.73 -17.86 -21.16
CA THR A 3 16.60 -16.62 -20.39
C THR A 3 15.34 -15.82 -20.73
N ARG A 4 14.90 -15.84 -21.99
CA ARG A 4 13.65 -15.18 -22.43
C ARG A 4 12.41 -15.89 -21.88
N LEU A 5 12.45 -17.22 -21.77
CA LEU A 5 11.36 -17.98 -21.14
C LEU A 5 11.29 -17.74 -19.63
N ILE A 6 12.44 -17.76 -18.94
CA ILE A 6 12.51 -17.50 -17.50
C ILE A 6 12.04 -16.06 -17.19
N SER A 7 12.45 -15.07 -17.98
CA SER A 7 11.99 -13.69 -17.78
C SER A 7 10.49 -13.53 -18.01
N LEU A 8 9.93 -14.22 -19.01
CA LEU A 8 8.49 -14.17 -19.28
C LEU A 8 7.70 -14.82 -18.15
N ALA A 9 8.17 -15.94 -17.61
CA ALA A 9 7.59 -16.60 -16.46
C ALA A 9 7.65 -15.71 -15.19
N ALA A 10 8.80 -15.08 -14.92
CA ALA A 10 8.94 -14.15 -13.80
C ALA A 10 8.04 -12.91 -13.95
N HIS A 11 7.92 -12.39 -15.17
CA HIS A 11 7.02 -11.28 -15.48
C HIS A 11 5.56 -11.67 -15.27
N LYS A 12 5.15 -12.87 -15.70
CA LYS A 12 3.79 -13.40 -15.47
C LYS A 12 3.51 -13.55 -13.98
N LEU A 13 4.45 -14.10 -13.21
CA LEU A 13 4.31 -14.24 -11.76
C LEU A 13 4.10 -12.87 -11.10
N LEU A 14 4.91 -11.88 -11.46
CA LEU A 14 4.79 -10.53 -10.90
C LEU A 14 3.44 -9.89 -11.27
N LEU A 15 2.97 -10.09 -12.50
CA LEU A 15 1.66 -9.59 -12.95
C LEU A 15 0.53 -10.19 -12.11
N ASP A 16 0.52 -11.51 -11.91
CA ASP A 16 -0.52 -12.17 -11.11
C ASP A 16 -0.57 -11.59 -9.68
N VAL A 17 0.58 -11.50 -9.00
CA VAL A 17 0.66 -10.97 -7.62
C VAL A 17 0.19 -9.52 -7.55
N THR A 18 0.57 -8.67 -8.52
CA THR A 18 0.14 -7.27 -8.53
C THR A 18 -1.36 -7.12 -8.80
N GLN A 19 -1.92 -7.96 -9.66
CA GLN A 19 -3.35 -7.95 -9.96
C GLN A 19 -4.17 -8.34 -8.73
N ASP A 20 -3.75 -9.40 -8.03
CA ASP A 20 -4.41 -9.85 -6.80
C ASP A 20 -4.32 -8.77 -5.70
N SER A 21 -3.13 -8.22 -5.47
CA SER A 21 -2.94 -7.16 -4.46
C SER A 21 -3.73 -5.88 -4.79
N LEU A 22 -3.91 -5.56 -6.08
CA LEU A 22 -4.71 -4.42 -6.51
C LEU A 22 -6.20 -4.62 -6.26
N GLN A 23 -6.71 -5.86 -6.27
CA GLN A 23 -8.09 -6.14 -5.88
C GLN A 23 -8.30 -5.83 -4.39
N TYR A 24 -7.37 -6.26 -3.53
CA TYR A 24 -7.37 -5.94 -2.11
C TYR A 24 -7.34 -4.42 -1.86
N GLN A 25 -6.47 -3.71 -2.57
CA GLN A 25 -6.39 -2.25 -2.50
C GLN A 25 -7.70 -1.58 -2.91
N ARG A 26 -8.31 -2.01 -4.02
CA ARG A 26 -9.57 -1.43 -4.52
C ARG A 26 -10.70 -1.63 -3.52
N ILE A 27 -10.90 -2.85 -3.02
CA ILE A 27 -11.96 -3.16 -2.04
C ILE A 27 -11.79 -2.29 -0.80
N ARG A 28 -10.56 -2.17 -0.29
CA ARG A 28 -10.24 -1.30 0.85
C ARG A 28 -10.53 0.17 0.55
N SER A 29 -10.01 0.71 -0.56
CA SER A 29 -10.21 2.12 -0.92
C SER A 29 -11.67 2.46 -1.21
N GLN A 30 -12.44 1.52 -1.76
CA GLN A 30 -13.87 1.65 -1.96
C GLN A 30 -14.61 1.67 -0.62
N ALA A 31 -14.22 0.81 0.34
CA ALA A 31 -14.76 0.81 1.70
C ALA A 31 -14.44 2.12 2.46
N THR A 32 -13.21 2.65 2.30
CA THR A 32 -12.85 3.97 2.81
C THR A 32 -13.70 5.06 2.16
N THR A 33 -13.88 5.02 0.83
CA THR A 33 -14.70 5.98 0.08
C THR A 33 -16.18 5.93 0.48
N SER A 34 -16.74 4.76 0.81
CA SER A 34 -18.12 4.65 1.31
C SER A 34 -18.29 5.16 2.74
N THR A 35 -17.27 5.04 3.58
CA THR A 35 -17.30 5.58 4.97
C THR A 35 -17.03 7.08 4.98
N THR A 36 -16.23 7.56 4.02
CA THR A 36 -16.06 8.96 3.69
C THR A 36 -16.93 9.36 2.49
N ALA A 37 -18.12 8.77 2.32
CA ALA A 37 -19.20 9.40 1.56
C ALA A 37 -19.85 10.54 2.39
N GLY A 38 -19.14 11.02 3.41
CA GLY A 38 -19.10 12.39 3.89
C GLY A 38 -17.76 13.09 3.62
N ALA A 39 -17.05 12.81 2.51
CA ALA A 39 -15.79 13.44 2.10
C ALA A 39 -15.99 14.88 1.59
N ALA A 40 -16.66 15.69 2.41
CA ALA A 40 -16.13 16.98 2.79
C ALA A 40 -14.67 16.87 3.34
N SER A 41 -14.23 15.68 3.76
CA SER A 41 -12.87 15.40 4.26
C SER A 41 -11.77 15.17 3.21
N ALA A 42 -12.08 15.17 1.91
CA ALA A 42 -11.06 15.36 0.86
C ALA A 42 -11.06 16.81 0.31
N ALA A 43 -12.07 17.60 0.68
CA ALA A 43 -12.22 19.00 0.28
C ALA A 43 -11.70 20.01 1.34
N LEU A 44 -11.27 19.54 2.51
CA LEU A 44 -10.76 20.39 3.61
C LEU A 44 -9.23 20.38 3.74
N ALA A 45 -8.52 20.16 2.63
CA ALA A 45 -7.09 20.44 2.48
C ALA A 45 -6.83 21.40 1.31
N ALA A 46 -7.71 22.39 1.10
CA ALA A 46 -7.44 23.51 0.19
C ALA A 46 -6.43 24.48 0.85
N PRO A 47 -5.57 25.16 0.05
CA PRO A 47 -6.05 26.35 -0.63
C PRO A 47 -5.66 26.37 -2.13
N ASP A 48 -6.37 27.19 -2.89
CA ASP A 48 -6.17 27.47 -4.33
C ASP A 48 -6.64 26.41 -5.34
N GLY A 49 -7.97 26.35 -5.55
CA GLY A 49 -8.58 26.39 -6.90
C GLY A 49 -8.22 25.33 -7.96
N ALA A 50 -7.55 24.23 -7.63
CA ALA A 50 -7.22 23.18 -8.59
C ALA A 50 -8.33 22.11 -8.67
N ALA A 51 -8.66 21.68 -9.89
CA ALA A 51 -9.62 20.62 -10.19
C ALA A 51 -9.38 19.35 -9.33
N PRO A 52 -10.42 18.53 -9.04
CA PRO A 52 -10.28 17.33 -8.23
C PRO A 52 -9.27 16.37 -8.89
N THR A 53 -8.07 16.29 -8.32
CA THR A 53 -7.08 15.31 -8.74
C THR A 53 -7.61 13.92 -8.40
N PRO A 54 -7.55 12.93 -9.31
CA PRO A 54 -7.95 11.57 -8.98
C PRO A 54 -7.14 11.10 -7.77
N SER A 55 -7.81 10.54 -6.76
CA SER A 55 -7.12 9.94 -5.62
C SER A 55 -6.15 8.88 -6.15
N ARG A 56 -4.86 9.07 -5.87
CA ARG A 56 -3.82 8.16 -6.34
C ARG A 56 -4.02 6.81 -5.65
N SER A 57 -4.17 5.74 -6.44
CA SER A 57 -4.10 4.37 -5.91
C SER A 57 -2.71 4.15 -5.33
N VAL A 58 -2.66 3.82 -4.03
CA VAL A 58 -1.43 3.47 -3.30
C VAL A 58 -1.56 2.01 -2.89
N LEU A 59 -0.62 1.17 -3.34
CA LEU A 59 -0.54 -0.21 -2.90
C LEU A 59 0.14 -0.24 -1.53
N THR A 60 -0.60 -0.65 -0.50
CA THR A 60 -0.08 -0.72 0.85
C THR A 60 0.47 -2.11 1.17
N MET A 61 1.24 -2.22 2.24
CA MET A 61 1.75 -3.51 2.69
C MET A 61 0.66 -4.47 3.11
N GLU A 62 -0.46 -3.97 3.60
CA GLU A 62 -1.55 -4.82 4.04
C GLU A 62 -2.25 -5.46 2.84
N ASP A 63 -2.41 -4.74 1.72
CA ASP A 63 -2.93 -5.28 0.46
C ASP A 63 -2.01 -6.37 -0.10
N LEU A 64 -0.70 -6.11 -0.06
CA LEU A 64 0.32 -7.06 -0.52
C LEU A 64 0.42 -8.30 0.39
N ALA A 65 0.36 -8.11 1.71
CA ALA A 65 0.41 -9.21 2.67
C ALA A 65 -0.82 -10.11 2.59
N ALA A 66 -2.02 -9.52 2.39
CA ALA A 66 -3.24 -10.27 2.20
C ALA A 66 -3.18 -11.16 0.94
N SER A 67 -2.73 -10.61 -0.19
CA SER A 67 -2.55 -11.36 -1.44
C SER A 67 -1.52 -12.50 -1.28
N LEU A 68 -0.34 -12.20 -0.73
CA LEU A 68 0.75 -13.18 -0.60
C LEU A 68 0.47 -14.28 0.43
N LYS A 69 -0.40 -14.03 1.41
CA LYS A 69 -0.85 -15.04 2.37
C LYS A 69 -1.56 -16.20 1.69
N GLU A 70 -2.28 -15.97 0.60
CA GLU A 70 -2.92 -17.03 -0.20
C GLU A 70 -1.91 -17.95 -0.89
N TYR A 71 -0.74 -17.39 -1.23
CA TYR A 71 0.40 -18.13 -1.78
C TYR A 71 1.26 -18.80 -0.68
N GLY A 72 0.87 -18.70 0.59
CA GLY A 72 1.60 -19.27 1.74
C GLY A 72 2.80 -18.44 2.21
N ILE A 73 2.92 -17.19 1.76
CA ILE A 73 4.01 -16.28 2.12
C ILE A 73 3.55 -15.37 3.26
N ASN A 74 4.25 -15.44 4.40
CA ASN A 74 3.93 -14.64 5.58
C ASN A 74 4.80 -13.38 5.62
N ILE A 75 4.19 -12.20 5.50
CA ILE A 75 4.86 -10.91 5.66
C ILE A 75 4.53 -10.35 7.05
N CYS A 76 5.49 -10.44 7.98
CA CYS A 76 5.38 -9.89 9.32
C CYS A 76 6.19 -8.59 9.40
N ARG A 77 5.64 -7.49 8.90
CA ARG A 77 6.26 -6.15 9.08
C ARG A 77 5.91 -5.65 10.49
N PRO A 78 6.89 -5.41 11.39
CA PRO A 78 6.61 -4.69 12.63
C PRO A 78 6.18 -3.27 12.31
N GLU A 79 5.16 -2.77 13.02
CA GLU A 79 4.60 -1.43 12.79
C GLU A 79 5.62 -0.31 13.10
N TYR A 80 6.52 -0.56 14.06
CA TYR A 80 7.54 0.38 14.48
C TYR A 80 8.79 -0.36 14.99
N ILE A 81 9.98 0.19 14.71
CA ILE A 81 11.25 -0.23 15.30
C ILE A 81 11.84 1.02 15.96
N SER A 82 11.75 1.13 17.29
CA SER A 82 12.54 2.12 18.04
C SER A 82 13.92 1.57 18.28
N ASP A 83 14.93 2.19 17.69
CA ASP A 83 16.33 2.08 18.16
C ASP A 83 16.67 3.19 19.16
N VAL A 84 15.64 3.87 19.70
CA VAL A 84 15.79 4.83 20.80
C VAL A 84 16.04 4.05 22.07
N ALA A 85 17.32 3.71 22.29
CA ALA A 85 17.83 3.57 23.64
C ALA A 85 17.45 4.85 24.40
N GLU A 86 16.84 4.73 25.59
CA GLU A 86 16.61 5.87 26.47
C GLU A 86 17.91 6.67 26.62
N ASP A 87 17.97 7.89 26.07
CA ASP A 87 19.06 8.83 26.31
C ASP A 87 18.76 9.60 27.61
N PRO A 88 19.45 9.34 28.73
CA PRO A 88 19.37 10.22 29.89
C PRO A 88 20.19 11.49 29.60
N THR A 89 19.48 12.56 29.26
CA THR A 89 19.76 13.95 29.68
C THR A 89 21.22 14.28 30.01
N VAL A 90 21.94 14.93 29.09
CA VAL A 90 23.07 15.79 29.48
C VAL A 90 22.88 17.17 28.87
N GLU A 91 22.18 17.99 29.66
CA GLU A 91 22.17 19.44 29.61
C GLU A 91 23.56 19.96 30.03
N ASN A 92 24.22 20.74 29.17
CA ASN A 92 25.09 21.88 29.50
C ASN A 92 25.64 22.55 28.24
#